data_AF-N1U849-F1
#
_entry.id   AF-N1U849-F1
#
_cell.length_a   1.000
_cell.length_b   1.000
_cell.length_c   1.000
_cell.angle_alpha   90.00
_cell.angle_beta   90.00
_cell.angle_gamma   90.00
#
_symmetry.space_group_name_H-M   'P 1'
#
loop_
_entity.id
_entity.type
_entity.pdbx_description
1 polymer ?
#
loop_
_entity_poly.entity_id
_entity_poly.type
_entity_poly.pdbx_seq_one_letter_code
_entity_poly.pdbx_strand_id
1 'polypeptide(L)'
;MYKEQKKTNRILSEQTKFNEKIAKANFELQNKQNVELERQTFLLELEQKNREYQKYLRDFIFEMKKFAEEIGSGKYSEIPSYIAARIVKTRITSEGISSQSFEQIQDKEFYSQAIESLDKVLESASAKAITEGDLYFEKYQAFLKSIDRKEFAKDYFTNWGKNCFYTLQPDGDEFKKNQTFSLLAYSLHR
;
A
#
# COMPACT_ATOMS: atom_id res chain seq x y z
N MET A 1 23.10 -3.51 -79.62
CA MET A 1 23.91 -3.44 -78.38
C MET A 1 23.74 -2.16 -77.57
N TYR A 2 24.23 -0.98 -77.98
CA TYR A 2 24.22 0.23 -77.11
C TYR A 2 22.82 0.70 -76.68
N LYS A 3 21.82 0.66 -77.58
CA LYS A 3 20.43 1.03 -77.26
C LYS A 3 19.75 0.07 -76.27
N GLU A 4 20.07 -1.21 -76.33
CA GLU A 4 19.50 -2.23 -75.43
C GLU A 4 20.12 -2.14 -74.04
N GLN A 5 21.45 -1.96 -73.94
CA GLN A 5 22.12 -1.70 -72.66
C GLN A 5 21.54 -0.47 -71.95
N LYS A 6 21.26 0.62 -72.68
CA LYS A 6 20.64 1.83 -72.11
C LYS A 6 19.23 1.57 -71.59
N LYS A 7 18.44 0.71 -72.26
CA LYS A 7 17.09 0.31 -71.82
C LYS A 7 17.15 -0.55 -70.56
N THR A 8 18.06 -1.52 -70.50
CA THR A 8 18.27 -2.37 -69.33
C THR A 8 18.72 -1.57 -68.10
N ASN A 9 19.67 -0.65 -68.27
CA ASN A 9 20.14 0.22 -67.17
C ASN A 9 19.03 1.12 -66.62
N ARG A 10 18.12 1.59 -67.47
CA ARG A 10 16.97 2.40 -67.04
C ARG A 10 15.98 1.58 -66.19
N ILE A 11 15.67 0.36 -66.62
CA ILE A 11 14.78 -0.56 -65.87
C ILE A 11 15.39 -0.88 -64.51
N LEU A 12 16.69 -1.21 -64.46
CA LEU A 12 17.39 -1.48 -63.20
C LEU A 12 17.37 -0.26 -62.27
N SER A 13 17.62 0.95 -62.78
CA SER A 13 17.56 2.17 -61.98
C SER A 13 16.16 2.45 -61.42
N GLU A 14 15.11 2.21 -62.21
CA GLU A 14 13.72 2.38 -61.77
C GLU A 14 13.34 1.33 -60.71
N GLN A 15 13.80 0.08 -60.86
CA GLN A 15 13.64 -0.98 -59.85
C GLN A 15 14.38 -0.66 -58.54
N THR A 16 15.64 -0.18 -58.61
CA THR A 16 16.39 0.22 -57.42
C THR A 16 15.68 1.33 -56.66
N LYS A 17 15.22 2.37 -57.36
CA LYS A 17 14.46 3.48 -56.74
C LYS A 17 13.14 3.01 -56.13
N PHE A 18 12.45 2.06 -56.76
CA PHE A 18 11.22 1.48 -56.23
C PHE A 18 11.50 0.66 -54.96
N ASN A 19 12.55 -0.16 -54.97
CA ASN A 19 12.97 -0.95 -53.81
C ASN A 19 13.43 -0.06 -52.65
N GLU A 20 14.15 1.04 -52.92
CA GLU A 20 14.53 2.03 -51.91
C GLU A 20 13.30 2.69 -51.26
N LYS A 21 12.28 3.02 -52.06
CA LYS A 21 11.00 3.55 -51.54
C LYS A 21 10.29 2.55 -50.64
N ILE A 22 10.25 1.28 -51.03
CA ILE A 22 9.66 0.21 -50.22
C ILE A 22 10.45 0.04 -48.92
N ALA A 23 11.78 -0.03 -48.99
CA ALA A 23 12.63 -0.19 -47.82
C ALA A 23 12.44 0.96 -46.82
N LYS A 24 12.37 2.20 -47.31
CA LYS A 24 12.10 3.38 -46.47
C LYS A 24 10.71 3.33 -45.84
N ALA A 25 9.68 2.99 -46.61
CA ALA A 25 8.31 2.86 -46.09
C ALA A 25 8.20 1.76 -45.03
N ASN A 26 8.89 0.62 -45.23
CA ASN A 26 8.94 -0.47 -44.27
C ASN A 26 9.67 -0.06 -42.98
N PHE A 27 10.79 0.67 -43.09
CA PHE A 27 11.51 1.19 -41.94
C PHE A 27 10.66 2.18 -41.13
N GLU A 28 9.96 3.10 -41.80
CA GLU A 28 9.03 4.03 -41.15
C GLU A 28 7.86 3.29 -40.46
N LEU A 29 7.32 2.25 -41.08
CA LEU A 29 6.28 1.42 -40.49
C LEU A 29 6.79 0.68 -39.25
N GLN A 30 7.99 0.09 -39.32
CA GLN A 30 8.63 -0.60 -38.20
C GLN A 30 8.88 0.36 -37.03
N ASN A 31 9.34 1.58 -37.29
CA ASN A 31 9.52 2.58 -36.24
C ASN A 31 8.19 2.95 -35.57
N LYS A 32 7.12 3.13 -36.34
CA LYS A 32 5.77 3.38 -35.77
C LYS A 32 5.30 2.21 -34.90
N GLN A 33 5.52 0.98 -35.35
CA GLN A 33 5.18 -0.22 -34.58
C GLN A 33 5.99 -0.29 -33.29
N ASN A 34 7.29 0.00 -33.32
CA ASN A 34 8.13 0.00 -32.12
C ASN A 34 7.68 1.05 -31.10
N VAL A 35 7.36 2.28 -31.54
CA VAL A 35 6.87 3.34 -30.64
C VAL A 35 5.52 2.95 -30.00
N GLU A 36 4.62 2.35 -30.77
CA GLU A 36 3.34 1.89 -30.22
C GLU A 36 3.51 0.70 -29.27
N LEU A 37 4.46 -0.21 -29.53
CA LEU A 37 4.82 -1.28 -28.60
C LEU A 37 5.34 -0.73 -27.27
N GLU A 38 6.27 0.24 -27.29
CA GLU A 38 6.78 0.88 -26.08
C GLU A 38 5.65 1.51 -25.25
N ARG A 39 4.72 2.20 -25.93
CA ARG A 39 3.54 2.78 -25.28
C ARG A 39 2.66 1.71 -24.64
N GLN A 40 2.40 0.61 -25.34
CA GLN A 40 1.58 -0.49 -24.81
C GLN A 40 2.26 -1.17 -23.61
N THR A 41 3.56 -1.42 -23.68
CA THR A 41 4.34 -1.97 -22.56
C THR A 41 4.24 -1.06 -21.33
N PHE A 42 4.41 0.25 -21.50
CA PHE A 42 4.27 1.21 -20.40
C PHE A 42 2.88 1.18 -19.76
N LEU A 43 1.81 1.12 -20.58
CA LEU A 43 0.44 1.04 -20.08
C LEU A 43 0.18 -0.26 -19.30
N LEU A 44 0.72 -1.39 -19.77
CA LEU A 44 0.60 -2.67 -19.09
C LEU A 44 1.34 -2.67 -17.74
N GLU A 45 2.53 -2.09 -17.67
CA GLU A 45 3.28 -1.94 -16.41
C GLU A 45 2.53 -1.06 -15.41
N LEU A 46 1.93 0.03 -15.88
CA LEU A 46 1.11 0.91 -15.05
C LEU A 46 -0.13 0.20 -14.52
N GLU A 47 -0.82 -0.55 -15.39
CA GLU A 47 -1.99 -1.34 -15.01
C GLU A 47 -1.63 -2.42 -13.99
N GLN A 48 -0.49 -3.10 -14.16
CA GLN A 48 0.00 -4.07 -13.19
C GLN A 48 0.27 -3.43 -11.83
N LYS A 49 0.98 -2.30 -11.79
CA LYS A 49 1.24 -1.55 -10.54
C LYS A 49 -0.05 -1.12 -9.86
N ASN A 50 -1.04 -0.67 -10.64
CA ASN A 50 -2.35 -0.31 -10.10
C ASN A 50 -3.08 -1.52 -9.51
N ARG A 51 -3.04 -2.69 -10.17
CA ARG A 51 -3.62 -3.94 -9.64
C ARG A 51 -2.95 -4.37 -8.33
N GLU A 52 -1.62 -4.30 -8.26
CA GLU A 52 -0.86 -4.62 -7.04
C GLU A 52 -1.22 -3.67 -5.90
N TYR A 53 -1.33 -2.37 -6.19
CA TYR A 53 -1.75 -1.37 -5.22
C TYR A 53 -3.19 -1.58 -4.73
N GLN A 54 -4.14 -1.85 -5.62
CA GLN A 54 -5.52 -2.17 -5.23
C GLN A 54 -5.61 -3.44 -4.39
N LYS A 55 -4.79 -4.45 -4.68
CA LYS A 55 -4.67 -5.65 -3.85
C LYS A 55 -4.16 -5.31 -2.44
N TYR A 56 -3.08 -4.53 -2.34
CA TYR A 56 -2.57 -4.05 -1.05
C TYR A 56 -3.64 -3.31 -0.25
N LEU A 57 -4.35 -2.38 -0.89
CA LEU A 57 -5.43 -1.62 -0.25
C LEU A 57 -6.52 -2.54 0.31
N ARG A 58 -6.94 -3.54 -0.48
CA ARG A 58 -7.95 -4.51 -0.03
C ARG A 58 -7.48 -5.30 1.18
N ASP A 59 -6.28 -5.86 1.12
CA ASP A 59 -5.72 -6.66 2.22
C ASP A 59 -5.60 -5.79 3.49
N PHE A 60 -5.11 -4.55 3.33
CA PHE A 60 -5.00 -3.57 4.40
C PHE A 60 -6.37 -3.26 5.03
N ILE A 61 -7.38 -2.92 4.23
CA ILE A 61 -8.68 -2.51 4.79
C ILE A 61 -9.45 -3.67 5.41
N PHE A 62 -9.27 -4.87 4.87
CA PHE A 62 -9.83 -6.08 5.46
C PHE A 62 -9.24 -6.32 6.86
N GLU A 63 -7.93 -6.18 7.02
CA GLU A 63 -7.29 -6.27 8.34
C GLU A 63 -7.76 -5.14 9.28
N MET A 64 -7.79 -3.89 8.81
CA MET A 64 -8.20 -2.75 9.64
C MET A 64 -9.65 -2.87 10.09
N LYS A 65 -10.54 -3.35 9.21
CA LYS A 65 -11.94 -3.65 9.56
C LYS A 65 -12.01 -4.72 10.66
N LYS A 66 -11.27 -5.82 10.52
CA LYS A 66 -11.24 -6.88 11.53
C LYS A 66 -10.77 -6.35 12.89
N PHE A 67 -9.74 -5.51 12.90
CA PHE A 67 -9.28 -4.86 14.13
C PHE A 67 -10.34 -3.92 14.71
N ALA A 68 -10.97 -3.10 13.88
CA ALA A 68 -12.03 -2.18 14.32
C ALA A 68 -13.22 -2.93 14.94
N GLU A 69 -13.64 -4.04 14.34
CA GLU A 69 -14.68 -4.92 14.89
C GLU A 69 -14.25 -5.55 16.22
N GLU A 70 -13.00 -6.01 16.32
CA GLU A 70 -12.49 -6.62 17.54
C GLU A 70 -12.40 -5.60 18.68
N ILE A 71 -11.91 -4.38 18.41
CA ILE A 71 -11.86 -3.28 19.37
C ILE A 71 -13.27 -2.86 19.80
N GLY A 72 -14.20 -2.71 18.85
CA GLY A 72 -15.58 -2.33 19.09
C GLY A 72 -16.44 -3.42 19.76
N SER A 73 -15.96 -4.65 19.84
CA SER A 73 -16.72 -5.79 20.40
C SER A 73 -16.94 -5.74 21.91
N GLY A 74 -16.32 -4.78 22.62
CA GLY A 74 -16.41 -4.67 24.08
C GLY A 74 -15.63 -5.74 24.85
N LYS A 75 -14.81 -6.55 24.17
CA LYS A 75 -13.96 -7.59 24.79
C LYS A 75 -12.84 -7.00 25.64
N TYR A 76 -12.37 -5.80 25.32
CA TYR A 76 -11.28 -5.14 26.04
C TYR A 76 -11.82 -4.03 26.94
N SER A 77 -11.07 -3.73 28.00
CA SER A 77 -11.36 -2.58 28.84
C SER A 77 -11.22 -1.27 28.07
N GLU A 78 -11.91 -0.24 28.55
CA GLU A 78 -12.08 1.05 27.85
C GLU A 78 -10.75 1.70 27.43
N ILE A 79 -9.77 1.79 28.35
CA ILE A 79 -8.46 2.43 28.08
C ILE A 79 -7.70 1.69 26.95
N PRO A 80 -7.49 0.35 26.99
CA PRO A 80 -6.93 -0.39 25.86
C PRO A 80 -7.69 -0.25 24.54
N SER A 81 -9.02 -0.29 24.57
CA SER A 81 -9.84 -0.12 23.36
C SER A 81 -9.62 1.24 22.72
N TYR A 82 -9.57 2.29 23.55
CA TYR A 82 -9.31 3.64 23.12
C TYR A 82 -7.92 3.80 22.49
N ILE A 83 -6.88 3.29 23.17
CA ILE A 83 -5.50 3.32 22.66
C ILE A 83 -5.41 2.59 21.31
N ALA A 84 -5.97 1.38 21.21
CA ALA A 84 -5.96 0.59 19.99
C ALA A 84 -6.71 1.30 18.87
N ALA A 85 -7.88 1.87 19.14
CA ALA A 85 -8.65 2.62 18.15
C ALA A 85 -7.86 3.82 17.61
N ARG A 86 -7.16 4.56 18.50
CA ARG A 86 -6.36 5.72 18.13
C ARG A 86 -5.15 5.34 17.27
N ILE A 87 -4.48 4.23 17.58
CA ILE A 87 -3.37 3.68 16.79
C ILE A 87 -3.85 3.28 15.39
N VAL A 88 -4.91 2.48 15.30
CA VAL A 88 -5.45 2.00 14.02
C VAL A 88 -5.91 3.17 13.15
N LYS A 89 -6.68 4.11 13.71
CA LYS A 89 -7.16 5.29 12.98
C LYS A 89 -6.01 6.18 12.49
N THR A 90 -4.97 6.37 13.31
CA THR A 90 -3.77 7.10 12.91
C THR A 90 -3.05 6.40 11.77
N ARG A 91 -2.95 5.06 11.78
CA ARG A 91 -2.28 4.32 10.71
C ARG A 91 -3.00 4.50 9.37
N ILE A 92 -4.32 4.32 9.35
CA ILE A 92 -5.14 4.54 8.15
C ILE A 92 -4.90 5.94 7.58
N THR A 93 -4.88 6.95 8.46
CA THR A 93 -4.63 8.34 8.07
C THR A 93 -3.21 8.54 7.54
N SER A 94 -2.20 7.93 8.15
CA SER A 94 -0.79 8.07 7.75
C SER A 94 -0.46 7.41 6.41
N GLU A 95 -1.21 6.37 6.03
CA GLU A 95 -1.11 5.74 4.70
C GLU A 95 -1.77 6.62 3.61
N GLY A 96 -2.45 7.71 3.98
CA GLY A 96 -3.21 8.53 3.04
C GLY A 96 -4.40 7.81 2.41
N ILE A 97 -4.88 6.74 3.06
CA ILE A 97 -5.98 5.92 2.55
C ILE A 97 -7.31 6.55 2.95
N SER A 98 -8.18 6.69 1.96
CA SER A 98 -9.56 7.14 2.14
C SER A 98 -10.52 6.21 1.39
N SER A 99 -11.82 6.41 1.54
CA SER A 99 -12.82 5.69 0.73
C SER A 99 -12.62 5.89 -0.78
N GLN A 100 -11.97 6.98 -1.22
CA GLN A 100 -11.68 7.24 -2.64
C GLN A 100 -10.50 6.43 -3.18
N SER A 101 -9.67 5.85 -2.31
CA SER A 101 -8.50 5.05 -2.70
C SER A 101 -8.90 3.70 -3.32
N PHE A 102 -10.11 3.21 -3.02
CA PHE A 102 -10.60 1.91 -3.45
C PHE A 102 -11.38 2.00 -4.76
N GLU A 103 -11.19 1.03 -5.65
CA GLU A 103 -12.02 0.92 -6.85
C GLU A 103 -13.36 0.23 -6.58
N GLN A 104 -13.35 -0.85 -5.81
CA GLN A 104 -14.54 -1.68 -5.57
C GLN A 104 -15.44 -1.10 -4.47
N ILE A 105 -16.76 -1.13 -4.69
CA ILE A 105 -17.75 -0.61 -3.75
C ILE A 105 -17.66 -1.31 -2.39
N GLN A 106 -17.50 -2.65 -2.40
CA GLN A 106 -17.38 -3.43 -1.17
C GLN A 106 -16.19 -3.00 -0.29
N ASP A 107 -15.04 -2.69 -0.90
CA ASP A 107 -13.85 -2.24 -0.18
C ASP A 107 -14.06 -0.85 0.44
N LYS A 108 -14.84 0.03 -0.23
CA LYS A 108 -15.26 1.33 0.31
C LYS A 108 -16.20 1.18 1.50
N GLU A 109 -17.12 0.22 1.44
CA GLU A 109 -18.02 -0.10 2.55
C GLU A 109 -17.23 -0.64 3.75
N PHE A 110 -16.26 -1.52 3.52
CA PHE A 110 -15.37 -2.01 4.58
C PHE A 110 -14.58 -0.87 5.22
N TYR A 111 -14.05 0.05 4.43
CA TYR A 111 -13.42 1.26 4.96
C TYR A 111 -14.36 2.05 5.85
N SER A 112 -15.58 2.31 5.37
CA SER A 112 -16.55 3.13 6.07
C SER A 112 -16.98 2.50 7.39
N GLN A 113 -17.22 1.18 7.40
CA GLN A 113 -17.53 0.39 8.60
C GLN A 113 -16.38 0.39 9.62
N ALA A 114 -15.13 0.28 9.14
CA ALA A 114 -13.95 0.31 10.01
C ALA A 114 -13.83 1.67 10.70
N ILE A 115 -13.91 2.76 9.93
CA ILE A 115 -13.84 4.12 10.47
C ILE A 115 -14.97 4.39 11.45
N GLU A 116 -16.22 4.07 11.09
CA GLU A 116 -17.37 4.26 11.97
C GLU A 116 -17.23 3.50 13.29
N SER A 117 -16.71 2.26 13.26
CA SER A 117 -16.49 1.47 14.47
C SER A 117 -15.41 2.07 15.37
N LEU A 118 -14.30 2.55 14.78
CA LEU A 118 -13.24 3.21 15.52
C LEU A 118 -13.72 4.53 16.12
N ASP A 119 -14.49 5.31 15.36
CA ASP A 119 -15.03 6.60 15.79
C ASP A 119 -15.96 6.42 16.98
N LYS A 120 -16.85 5.42 16.94
CA LYS A 120 -17.71 5.09 18.08
C LYS A 120 -16.90 4.79 19.35
N VAL A 121 -15.80 4.05 19.25
CA VAL A 121 -14.94 3.75 20.41
C VAL A 121 -14.26 5.01 20.94
N LEU A 122 -13.79 5.89 20.06
CA LEU A 122 -13.11 7.13 20.45
C LEU A 122 -14.09 8.16 21.05
N GLU A 123 -15.29 8.26 20.50
CA GLU A 123 -16.33 9.21 20.94
C GLU A 123 -17.02 8.77 22.24
N SER A 124 -17.12 7.47 22.50
CA SER A 124 -17.73 6.92 23.73
C SER A 124 -16.75 6.84 24.91
N ALA A 125 -15.47 7.17 24.71
CA ALA A 125 -14.44 7.03 25.73
C ALA A 125 -14.58 8.08 26.84
N SER A 126 -14.43 7.63 28.09
CA SER A 126 -14.40 8.48 29.26
C SER A 126 -13.20 9.45 29.25
N ALA A 127 -13.33 10.58 29.96
CA ALA A 127 -12.23 11.56 30.10
C ALA A 127 -10.94 10.93 30.65
N LYS A 128 -11.06 9.91 31.51
CA LYS A 128 -9.92 9.15 32.03
C LYS A 128 -9.25 8.34 30.92
N ALA A 129 -10.03 7.61 30.14
CA ALA A 129 -9.53 6.83 29.00
C ALA A 129 -8.82 7.71 27.96
N ILE A 130 -9.38 8.88 27.68
CA ILE A 130 -8.78 9.88 26.80
C ILE A 130 -7.42 10.34 27.35
N THR A 131 -7.37 10.76 28.62
CA THR A 131 -6.14 11.32 29.20
C THR A 131 -5.00 10.30 29.28
N GLU A 132 -5.29 9.10 29.80
CA GLU A 132 -4.30 8.03 29.93
C GLU A 132 -3.90 7.45 28.57
N GLY A 133 -4.89 7.28 27.68
CA GLY A 133 -4.68 6.77 26.34
C GLY A 133 -3.84 7.70 25.47
N ASP A 134 -4.04 9.02 25.59
CA ASP A 134 -3.29 10.01 24.82
C ASP A 134 -1.83 10.07 25.25
N LEU A 135 -1.59 10.03 26.57
CA LEU A 135 -0.25 9.95 27.10
C LEU A 135 0.49 8.69 26.62
N TYR A 136 -0.20 7.54 26.58
CA TYR A 136 0.38 6.32 26.03
C TYR A 136 0.66 6.45 24.53
N PHE A 137 -0.31 6.97 23.77
CA PHE A 137 -0.20 7.14 22.34
C PHE A 137 0.97 8.06 21.95
N GLU A 138 1.19 9.16 22.67
CA GLU A 138 2.35 10.04 22.45
C GLU A 138 3.68 9.32 22.68
N LYS A 139 3.80 8.57 23.78
CA LYS A 139 5.00 7.76 24.06
C LYS A 139 5.23 6.73 22.97
N TYR A 140 4.16 6.07 22.52
CA TYR A 140 4.22 5.09 21.45
C TYR A 140 4.67 5.74 20.12
N GLN A 141 4.13 6.89 19.75
CA GLN A 141 4.57 7.62 18.55
C GLN A 141 6.02 8.08 18.64
N ALA A 142 6.47 8.55 19.79
CA ALA A 142 7.87 8.92 20.02
C ALA A 142 8.79 7.69 19.87
N PHE A 143 8.38 6.54 20.41
CA PHE A 143 9.06 5.27 20.23
C PHE A 143 9.12 4.87 18.76
N LEU A 144 7.99 4.92 18.02
CA LEU A 144 7.94 4.62 16.60
C LEU A 144 8.93 5.47 15.79
N LYS A 145 8.97 6.78 16.04
CA LYS A 145 9.94 7.69 15.40
C LYS A 145 11.40 7.35 15.76
N SER A 146 11.64 6.82 16.95
CA SER A 146 12.98 6.41 17.37
C SER A 146 13.46 5.11 16.70
N ILE A 147 12.54 4.18 16.41
CA ILE A 147 12.85 2.91 15.74
C ILE A 147 12.84 3.03 14.21
N ASP A 148 12.05 3.92 13.62
CA ASP A 148 12.07 4.19 12.18
C ASP A 148 13.44 4.73 11.72
N ARG A 149 14.17 5.38 12.63
CA ARG A 149 15.59 5.77 12.45
C ARG A 149 16.57 4.59 12.52
N LYS A 150 16.11 3.38 12.89
CA LYS A 150 16.93 2.17 13.02
C LYS A 150 16.54 1.18 11.92
N GLU A 151 17.50 0.80 11.07
CA GLU A 151 17.29 -0.01 9.85
C GLU A 151 16.55 -1.35 10.04
N PHE A 152 16.55 -1.92 11.25
CA PHE A 152 15.89 -3.20 11.55
C PHE A 152 14.35 -3.13 11.62
N ALA A 153 13.76 -1.94 11.75
CA ALA A 153 12.31 -1.79 11.95
C ALA A 153 11.49 -2.04 10.66
N LYS A 154 12.13 -2.02 9.48
CA LYS A 154 11.47 -2.26 8.18
C LYS A 154 10.77 -3.62 8.11
N ASP A 155 11.38 -4.69 8.63
CA ASP A 155 10.82 -6.05 8.58
C ASP A 155 9.66 -6.28 9.58
N TYR A 156 9.60 -5.50 10.66
CA TYR A 156 8.56 -5.62 11.69
C TYR A 156 7.19 -5.11 11.19
N PHE A 157 7.18 -4.04 10.41
CA PHE A 157 5.95 -3.45 9.86
C PHE A 157 5.34 -4.26 8.72
N THR A 158 6.14 -5.03 7.99
CA THR A 158 5.67 -5.93 6.92
C THR A 158 4.80 -7.08 7.46
N ASN A 159 4.83 -7.35 8.77
CA ASN A 159 4.11 -8.46 9.43
C ASN A 159 3.23 -8.01 10.62
N TRP A 160 2.79 -6.75 10.62
CA TRP A 160 2.11 -6.12 11.76
C TRP A 160 0.83 -6.83 12.22
N GLY A 161 0.03 -7.40 11.33
CA GLY A 161 -1.18 -8.16 11.70
C GLY A 161 -0.92 -9.35 12.64
N LYS A 162 0.27 -9.98 12.56
CA LYS A 162 0.72 -11.01 13.52
C LYS A 162 1.38 -10.41 14.77
N ASN A 163 1.95 -9.21 14.63
CA ASN A 163 2.79 -8.56 15.63
C ASN A 163 2.08 -7.51 16.50
N CYS A 164 0.81 -7.14 16.21
CA CYS A 164 -0.04 -6.32 17.08
C CYS A 164 -0.19 -6.92 18.50
N PHE A 165 0.03 -8.22 18.64
CA PHE A 165 0.04 -8.94 19.93
C PHE A 165 1.44 -9.10 20.52
N TYR A 166 2.45 -8.36 20.06
CA TYR A 166 3.83 -8.40 20.56
C TYR A 166 4.28 -6.97 20.86
N THR A 167 4.62 -6.67 22.12
CA THR A 167 5.18 -5.37 22.49
C THR A 167 6.71 -5.42 22.40
N LEU A 168 7.31 -4.51 21.65
CA LEU A 168 8.72 -4.16 21.84
C LEU A 168 8.82 -3.41 23.16
N GLN A 169 9.60 -3.94 24.12
CA GLN A 169 9.83 -3.23 25.36
C GLN A 169 10.67 -1.96 25.09
N PRO A 170 10.44 -0.88 25.84
CA PRO A 170 11.19 0.38 25.66
C PRO A 170 12.71 0.22 25.76
N ASP A 171 13.20 -0.82 26.45
CA ASP A 171 14.58 -0.92 26.93
C ASP A 171 15.44 -2.06 26.35
N GLY A 172 15.01 -2.84 25.33
CA GLY A 172 15.99 -3.65 24.56
C GLY A 172 15.56 -5.00 23.99
N ASP A 173 16.01 -5.19 22.75
CA ASP A 173 16.60 -6.37 22.08
C ASP A 173 15.89 -7.73 21.95
N GLU A 174 14.76 -8.01 22.61
CA GLU A 174 14.05 -9.30 22.42
C GLU A 174 12.54 -9.21 22.15
N PHE A 175 12.09 -10.04 21.19
CA PHE A 175 10.67 -10.26 20.89
C PHE A 175 10.06 -11.27 21.88
N LYS A 176 9.14 -10.82 22.75
CA LYS A 176 8.31 -11.73 23.56
C LYS A 176 6.86 -11.76 23.08
N LYS A 177 6.32 -12.98 22.94
CA LYS A 177 4.89 -13.24 22.70
C LYS A 177 4.09 -12.75 23.90
N ASN A 178 3.09 -11.87 23.71
CA ASN A 178 2.30 -11.37 24.84
C ASN A 178 1.56 -12.54 25.53
N GLN A 179 2.05 -12.91 26.72
CA GLN A 179 1.19 -13.34 27.83
C GLN A 179 0.70 -12.11 28.65
N THR A 180 1.04 -10.90 28.21
CA THR A 180 0.99 -9.66 28.98
C THR A 180 -0.32 -8.88 28.89
N PHE A 181 -1.34 -9.36 28.17
CA PHE A 181 -2.70 -8.85 28.38
C PHE A 181 -3.23 -9.25 29.77
N SER A 182 -2.65 -10.28 30.41
CA SER A 182 -2.98 -10.70 31.78
C SER A 182 -2.11 -10.03 32.86
N LEU A 183 -0.95 -9.46 32.52
CA LEU A 183 0.00 -8.92 33.52
C LEU A 183 -0.14 -7.42 33.78
N LEU A 184 -0.72 -6.64 32.86
CA LEU A 184 -1.07 -5.24 33.13
C LEU A 184 -2.26 -5.10 34.11
N ALA A 185 -3.01 -6.17 34.34
CA ALA A 185 -3.96 -6.27 35.45
C ALA A 185 -3.27 -6.46 36.82
N TYR A 186 -1.99 -6.87 36.86
CA TYR A 186 -1.26 -7.16 38.10
C TYR A 186 -0.39 -6.00 38.60
N SER A 187 -0.04 -5.00 37.77
CA SER A 187 0.75 -3.83 38.18
C SER A 187 -0.10 -2.60 38.55
N LEU A 188 -1.43 -2.68 38.43
CA LEU A 188 -2.38 -1.64 38.87
C LEU A 188 -3.03 -1.94 40.24
N HIS A 189 -2.53 -2.95 40.96
CA HIS A 189 -2.98 -3.35 42.31
C HIS A 189 -1.85 -3.42 43.34
N ARG A 190 -0.83 -2.57 43.23
CA ARG A 190 0.09 -2.26 44.33
C ARG A 190 0.36 -0.77 44.44
#